data_AF-A0A936LEW2-F1
#
_entry.id   AF-A0A936LEW2-F1
#
_cell.length_a   1.000
_cell.length_b   1.000
_cell.length_c   1.000
_cell.angle_alpha   90.00
_cell.angle_beta   90.00
_cell.angle_gamma   90.00
#
_symmetry.space_group_name_H-M   'P 1'
#
loop_
_entity.id
_entity.type
_entity.pdbx_description
1 polymer ?
#
loop_
_entity_poly.entity_id
_entity_poly.type
_entity_poly.pdbx_seq_one_letter_code
_entity_poly.pdbx_strand_id
1 'polypeptide(L)'
;MSRSLLAVCCCAILGGCAALERLSVPAAPAPSAARAGEMAALPATPAAAPDYPTPRQSPVERAAPMPEASNRKPPNADAVHPGFLEDRARQAYETGRLDVAEGYYLQLIRLRPKDAAPWFHLGNLYSEQGRLDSAERAYRESLRRRDDARTLHNLGLSQVKLGVGALREAQKRMPPDDPARRETQEFLRILLESIGK
;
A
#
# COMPACT_ATOMS: atom_id res chain seq x y z
N MET A 1 41.81 -3.04 25.70
CA MET A 1 40.58 -2.95 26.51
C MET A 1 39.86 -1.65 26.16
N SER A 2 38.53 -1.68 26.21
CA SER A 2 37.55 -0.58 26.14
C SER A 2 37.03 -0.13 24.76
N ARG A 3 35.80 -0.59 24.53
CA ARG A 3 34.79 -0.27 23.52
C ARG A 3 34.31 1.19 23.65
N SER A 4 33.98 1.85 22.54
CA SER A 4 33.13 3.05 22.54
C SER A 4 31.77 2.72 21.96
N LEU A 5 30.73 3.01 22.76
CA LEU A 5 29.33 2.69 22.54
C LEU A 5 28.63 3.70 21.62
N LEU A 6 27.55 3.20 21.00
CA LEU A 6 26.54 3.90 20.24
C LEU A 6 26.00 5.15 20.95
N ALA A 7 25.85 6.23 20.18
CA ALA A 7 24.91 7.31 20.46
C ALA A 7 23.97 7.44 19.26
N VAL A 8 22.84 6.73 19.29
CA VAL A 8 21.69 7.03 18.42
C VAL A 8 20.55 7.42 19.34
N CYS A 9 20.25 8.72 19.28
CA CYS A 9 19.32 9.43 20.11
C CYS A 9 17.88 9.02 19.78
N CYS A 10 17.15 8.60 20.81
CA CYS A 10 15.73 8.32 20.79
C CYS A 10 15.00 9.60 21.21
N CYS A 11 14.31 10.29 20.29
CA CYS A 11 13.36 11.35 20.63
C CYS A 11 12.35 11.55 19.51
N ALA A 12 11.11 11.08 19.70
CA ALA A 12 9.89 11.75 19.23
C ALA A 12 8.62 11.03 19.76
N ILE A 13 8.32 11.19 21.05
CA ILE A 13 6.95 11.11 21.59
C ILE A 13 6.80 12.29 22.56
N LEU A 14 5.71 13.06 22.41
CA LEU A 14 5.22 14.18 23.25
C LEU A 14 5.66 15.61 22.89
N GLY A 15 4.77 16.31 22.18
CA GLY A 15 4.17 17.60 22.56
C GLY A 15 5.06 18.76 23.04
N GLY A 16 5.30 19.70 22.11
CA GLY A 16 5.28 21.17 22.28
C GLY A 16 5.88 21.84 23.53
N CYS A 17 6.97 22.62 23.33
CA CYS A 17 6.97 24.09 23.49
C CYS A 17 8.38 24.69 23.33
N ALA A 18 8.45 25.76 22.54
CA ALA A 18 9.29 26.96 22.66
C ALA A 18 10.74 26.85 23.20
N ALA A 19 11.71 27.01 22.29
CA ALA A 19 12.91 27.84 22.47
C ALA A 19 13.63 27.99 21.11
N LEU A 20 13.34 29.08 20.40
CA LEU A 20 14.06 29.48 19.18
C LEU A 20 15.27 30.31 19.60
N GLU A 21 16.41 29.66 19.84
CA GLU A 21 17.71 30.33 19.85
C GLU A 21 18.24 30.46 18.42
N ARG A 22 18.55 31.71 18.07
CA ARG A 22 18.95 32.18 16.75
C ARG A 22 20.35 31.69 16.41
N LEU A 23 20.46 30.72 15.49
CA LEU A 23 21.71 30.47 14.78
C LEU A 23 21.72 31.31 13.49
N SER A 24 22.55 32.35 13.50
CA SER A 24 22.88 33.17 12.33
C SER A 24 23.52 32.32 11.24
N VAL A 25 22.84 32.21 10.10
CA VAL A 25 23.42 31.67 8.86
C VAL A 25 23.95 32.85 8.03
N PRO A 26 25.24 32.86 7.62
CA PRO A 26 25.74 33.91 6.74
C PRO A 26 25.12 33.79 5.34
N ALA A 27 24.77 34.94 4.76
CA ALA A 27 24.18 35.06 3.44
C ALA A 27 25.10 34.51 2.33
N ALA A 28 24.53 33.71 1.43
CA ALA A 28 25.22 33.26 0.21
C ALA A 28 25.43 34.45 -0.76
N PRO A 29 26.57 34.53 -1.47
CA PRO A 29 26.80 35.59 -2.45
C PRO A 29 25.96 35.38 -3.72
N ALA A 30 25.49 36.49 -4.31
CA ALA A 30 24.77 36.51 -5.57
C ALA A 30 25.65 36.03 -6.74
N PRO A 31 25.09 35.33 -7.74
CA PRO A 31 25.87 34.92 -8.91
C PRO A 31 26.20 36.11 -9.82
N SER A 32 27.49 36.28 -10.14
CA SER A 32 27.99 37.29 -11.08
C SER A 32 27.67 36.92 -12.52
N ALA A 33 27.33 37.94 -13.31
CA ALA A 33 27.05 37.88 -14.73
C ALA A 33 28.17 37.19 -15.53
N ALA A 34 27.85 36.06 -16.14
CA ALA A 34 28.68 35.40 -17.15
C ALA A 34 28.00 35.50 -18.52
N ARG A 35 28.70 36.23 -19.40
CA ARG A 35 28.66 36.33 -20.86
C ARG A 35 27.54 35.57 -21.62
N ALA A 36 26.74 36.38 -22.33
CA ALA A 36 26.02 35.97 -23.52
C ALA A 36 27.02 35.53 -24.61
N GLY A 37 26.85 34.29 -25.09
CA GLY A 37 27.51 33.72 -26.24
C GLY A 37 26.55 32.71 -26.87
N GLU A 38 26.28 32.90 -28.15
CA GLU A 38 25.27 32.21 -28.97
C GLU A 38 25.35 30.69 -28.90
N MET A 39 24.21 30.02 -28.72
CA MET A 39 24.01 28.64 -29.19
C MET A 39 22.59 28.47 -29.75
N ALA A 40 22.59 27.98 -30.98
CA ALA A 40 21.48 27.71 -31.89
C ALA A 40 20.22 27.13 -31.25
N ALA A 41 19.07 27.59 -31.77
CA ALA A 41 17.77 26.96 -31.56
C ALA A 41 17.76 25.53 -32.12
N LEU A 42 17.50 24.55 -31.25
CA LEU A 42 17.15 23.20 -31.65
C LEU A 42 15.62 23.08 -31.79
N PRO A 43 15.10 22.40 -32.82
CA PRO A 43 13.66 22.21 -32.97
C PRO A 43 13.13 21.23 -31.90
N ALA A 44 12.00 21.59 -31.30
CA ALA A 44 11.25 20.72 -30.41
C ALA A 44 10.69 19.52 -31.21
N THR A 45 11.18 18.32 -30.92
CA THR A 45 10.56 17.08 -31.36
C THR A 45 9.55 16.62 -30.29
N PRO A 46 8.32 16.22 -30.67
CA PRO A 46 7.41 15.58 -29.73
C PRO A 46 7.89 14.15 -29.49
N ALA A 47 8.22 13.82 -28.24
CA ALA A 47 8.56 12.46 -27.84
C ALA A 47 7.31 11.57 -27.98
N ALA A 48 7.40 10.56 -28.84
CA ALA A 48 6.38 9.54 -29.05
C ALA A 48 6.23 8.65 -27.80
N ALA A 49 4.97 8.40 -27.41
CA ALA A 49 4.62 7.42 -26.39
C ALA A 49 4.89 5.98 -26.89
N PRO A 50 5.20 5.02 -26.00
CA PRO A 50 5.41 3.63 -26.41
C PRO A 50 4.10 2.99 -26.91
N ASP A 51 4.20 2.36 -28.08
CA ASP A 51 3.16 1.65 -28.81
C ASP A 51 2.74 0.37 -28.04
N TYR A 52 1.55 0.38 -27.45
CA TYR A 52 0.92 -0.85 -26.94
C TYR A 52 0.15 -1.52 -28.07
N PRO A 53 0.35 -2.82 -28.34
CA PRO A 53 -0.37 -3.51 -29.40
C PRO A 53 -1.87 -3.58 -29.06
N THR A 54 -2.69 -2.99 -29.92
CA THR A 54 -4.16 -3.12 -29.85
C THR A 54 -4.57 -4.57 -30.09
N PRO A 55 -5.50 -5.14 -29.30
CA PRO A 55 -6.01 -6.49 -29.52
C PRO A 55 -6.72 -6.57 -30.88
N ARG A 56 -6.40 -7.60 -31.67
CA ARG A 56 -7.14 -7.93 -32.90
C ARG A 56 -8.60 -8.21 -32.55
N GLN A 57 -9.52 -7.51 -33.22
CA GLN A 57 -10.95 -7.75 -33.09
C GLN A 57 -11.32 -9.04 -33.82
N SER A 58 -11.64 -10.10 -33.07
CA SER A 58 -12.40 -11.24 -33.57
C SER A 58 -13.88 -10.86 -33.74
N PRO A 59 -14.66 -11.52 -34.62
CA PRO A 59 -16.02 -11.11 -34.93
C PRO A 59 -16.90 -11.12 -33.67
N VAL A 60 -17.50 -9.98 -33.37
CA VAL A 60 -18.48 -9.82 -32.28
C VAL A 60 -19.70 -10.66 -32.63
N GLU A 61 -19.85 -11.79 -31.96
CA GLU A 61 -21.09 -12.55 -31.93
C GLU A 61 -22.16 -11.62 -31.34
N ARG A 62 -23.23 -11.37 -32.12
CA ARG A 62 -24.32 -10.46 -31.72
C ARG A 62 -25.00 -11.01 -30.48
N ALA A 63 -24.58 -10.54 -29.30
CA ALA A 63 -25.36 -10.64 -28.08
C ALA A 63 -26.72 -9.96 -28.34
N ALA A 64 -27.79 -10.66 -27.99
CA ALA A 64 -29.16 -10.17 -28.11
C ALA A 64 -29.29 -8.75 -27.51
N PRO A 65 -30.17 -7.89 -28.07
CA PRO A 65 -30.34 -6.55 -27.56
C PRO A 65 -30.69 -6.61 -26.06
N MET A 66 -29.89 -5.93 -25.25
CA MET A 66 -30.23 -5.62 -23.86
C MET A 66 -31.61 -4.96 -23.86
N PRO A 67 -32.56 -5.40 -23.03
CA PRO A 67 -33.85 -4.73 -22.97
C PRO A 67 -33.60 -3.27 -22.57
N GLU A 68 -34.20 -2.36 -23.33
CA GLU A 68 -34.13 -0.92 -23.14
C GLU A 68 -34.32 -0.58 -21.66
N ALA A 69 -33.53 0.39 -21.18
CA ALA A 69 -33.59 0.94 -19.84
C ALA A 69 -34.97 1.55 -19.60
N SER A 70 -35.93 0.68 -19.28
CA SER A 70 -37.25 1.04 -18.79
C SER A 70 -37.00 1.88 -17.56
N ASN A 71 -37.45 3.13 -17.61
CA ASN A 71 -37.41 4.13 -16.56
C ASN A 71 -38.34 3.76 -15.37
N ARG A 72 -38.28 2.49 -14.97
CA ARG A 72 -38.92 1.92 -13.79
C ARG A 72 -37.97 2.18 -12.65
N LYS A 73 -38.43 2.99 -11.69
CA LYS A 73 -37.83 3.08 -10.36
C LYS A 73 -37.46 1.65 -9.90
N PRO A 74 -36.20 1.38 -9.53
CA PRO A 74 -35.76 0.02 -9.24
C PRO A 74 -36.68 -0.57 -8.16
N PRO A 75 -37.21 -1.79 -8.36
CA PRO A 75 -38.02 -2.42 -7.34
C PRO A 75 -37.09 -2.71 -6.16
N ASN A 76 -37.32 -1.99 -5.06
CA ASN A 76 -36.51 -1.89 -3.84
C ASN A 76 -35.06 -1.43 -4.01
N ALA A 77 -34.89 -0.11 -4.05
CA ALA A 77 -33.75 0.57 -3.40
C ALA A 77 -33.85 0.55 -1.85
N ASP A 78 -34.63 -0.39 -1.30
CA ASP A 78 -34.81 -0.60 0.13
C ASP A 78 -33.63 -1.44 0.64
N ALA A 79 -32.61 -0.74 1.12
CA ALA A 79 -31.49 -1.20 1.96
C ALA A 79 -31.20 -2.70 1.94
N VAL A 80 -30.19 -3.13 1.17
CA VAL A 80 -29.55 -4.42 1.43
C VAL A 80 -29.08 -4.41 2.89
N HIS A 81 -29.70 -5.25 3.72
CA HIS A 81 -29.43 -5.26 5.15
C HIS A 81 -27.95 -5.58 5.37
N PRO A 82 -27.19 -4.80 6.16
CA PRO A 82 -25.75 -5.03 6.28
C PRO A 82 -25.41 -6.42 6.83
N GLY A 83 -26.26 -7.00 7.68
CA GLY A 83 -26.07 -8.39 8.14
C GLY A 83 -26.08 -9.42 6.98
N PHE A 84 -26.90 -9.21 5.95
CA PHE A 84 -26.86 -10.06 4.75
C PHE A 84 -25.54 -9.91 4.00
N LEU A 85 -25.01 -8.70 3.90
CA LEU A 85 -23.70 -8.46 3.27
C LEU A 85 -22.56 -9.07 4.09
N GLU A 86 -22.61 -8.99 5.43
CA GLU A 86 -21.63 -9.62 6.33
C GLU A 86 -21.62 -11.14 6.14
N ASP A 87 -22.79 -11.77 6.15
CA ASP A 87 -22.91 -13.22 5.97
C ASP A 87 -22.41 -13.67 4.60
N ARG A 88 -22.74 -12.92 3.53
CA ARG A 88 -22.25 -13.20 2.18
C ARG A 88 -20.75 -12.98 2.05
N ALA A 89 -20.21 -11.91 2.65
CA ALA A 89 -18.77 -11.64 2.65
C ALA A 89 -18.01 -12.76 3.35
N ARG A 90 -18.46 -13.17 4.54
CA ARG A 90 -17.87 -14.26 5.32
C ARG A 90 -17.94 -15.58 4.56
N GLN A 91 -19.09 -15.94 3.99
CA GLN A 91 -19.23 -17.16 3.19
C GLN A 91 -18.30 -17.15 1.97
N ALA A 92 -18.20 -16.02 1.26
CA ALA A 92 -17.32 -15.88 0.11
C ALA A 92 -15.84 -16.02 0.52
N TYR A 93 -15.45 -15.44 1.65
CA TYR A 93 -14.12 -15.55 2.22
C TYR A 93 -13.77 -17.01 2.56
N GLU A 94 -14.63 -17.69 3.32
CA GLU A 94 -14.44 -19.08 3.73
C GLU A 94 -14.39 -20.07 2.56
N THR A 95 -15.09 -19.75 1.46
CA THR A 95 -15.07 -20.56 0.22
C THR A 95 -13.94 -20.18 -0.74
N GLY A 96 -13.04 -19.27 -0.35
CA GLY A 96 -11.89 -18.84 -1.16
C GLY A 96 -12.25 -17.93 -2.35
N ARG A 97 -13.51 -17.49 -2.46
CA ARG A 97 -13.95 -16.50 -3.46
C ARG A 97 -13.64 -15.09 -2.97
N LEU A 98 -12.34 -14.80 -2.88
CA LEU A 98 -11.82 -13.58 -2.27
C LEU A 98 -12.21 -12.31 -3.06
N ASP A 99 -12.33 -12.39 -4.38
CA ASP A 99 -12.85 -11.30 -5.22
C ASP A 99 -14.30 -10.92 -4.87
N VAL A 100 -15.15 -11.93 -4.66
CA VAL A 100 -16.54 -11.75 -4.25
C VAL A 100 -16.61 -11.18 -2.83
N ALA A 101 -15.78 -11.70 -1.91
CA ALA A 101 -15.69 -11.20 -0.54
C ALA A 101 -15.27 -9.72 -0.48
N GLU A 102 -14.26 -9.34 -1.28
CA GLU A 102 -13.79 -7.95 -1.40
C GLU A 102 -14.95 -7.03 -1.82
N GLY A 103 -15.74 -7.44 -2.82
CA GLY A 103 -16.92 -6.70 -3.26
C GLY A 103 -17.93 -6.44 -2.15
N TYR A 104 -18.25 -7.45 -1.33
CA TYR A 104 -19.19 -7.29 -0.22
C TYR A 104 -18.62 -6.43 0.92
N TYR A 105 -17.35 -6.58 1.29
CA TYR A 105 -16.73 -5.71 2.29
C TYR A 105 -16.66 -4.25 1.85
N LEU A 106 -16.40 -3.97 0.57
CA LEU A 106 -16.45 -2.61 0.03
C LEU A 106 -17.87 -2.02 0.07
N GLN A 107 -18.91 -2.83 -0.16
CA GLN A 107 -20.29 -2.38 0.03
C GLN A 107 -20.59 -2.08 1.51
N LEU A 108 -20.14 -2.93 2.43
CA LEU A 108 -20.28 -2.68 3.87
C LEU A 108 -19.60 -1.38 4.30
N ILE A 109 -18.42 -1.08 3.77
CA ILE A 109 -17.72 0.19 4.02
C ILE A 109 -18.53 1.39 3.54
N ARG A 110 -19.19 1.30 2.38
CA ARG A 110 -20.05 2.38 1.87
C ARG A 110 -21.28 2.59 2.73
N LEU A 111 -21.89 1.51 3.23
CA LEU A 111 -23.07 1.58 4.09
C LEU A 111 -22.73 2.02 5.52
N ARG A 112 -21.57 1.61 6.04
CA ARG A 112 -21.11 1.86 7.40
C ARG A 112 -19.66 2.36 7.39
N PRO A 113 -19.41 3.62 6.98
CA PRO A 113 -18.05 4.15 6.81
C PRO A 113 -17.26 4.26 8.12
N LYS A 114 -17.96 4.28 9.27
CA LYS A 114 -17.38 4.33 10.61
C LYS A 114 -17.13 2.95 11.23
N ASP A 115 -17.60 1.88 10.60
CA ASP A 115 -17.41 0.53 11.10
C ASP A 115 -15.98 0.05 10.77
N ALA A 116 -15.29 -0.49 11.77
CA ALA A 116 -13.93 -0.99 11.64
C ALA A 116 -13.89 -2.43 11.08
N ALA A 117 -14.93 -3.23 11.32
CA ALA A 117 -14.91 -4.66 11.00
C ALA A 117 -14.69 -4.97 9.49
N PRO A 118 -15.38 -4.29 8.55
CA PRO A 118 -15.14 -4.52 7.13
C PRO A 118 -13.70 -4.21 6.68
N TRP A 119 -13.06 -3.19 7.28
CA TRP A 119 -11.67 -2.85 7.01
C TRP A 119 -10.70 -3.90 7.54
N PHE A 120 -10.94 -4.42 8.74
CA PHE A 120 -10.18 -5.53 9.30
C PHE A 120 -10.24 -6.77 8.40
N HIS A 121 -11.44 -7.14 7.92
CA HIS A 121 -11.59 -8.29 7.04
C HIS A 121 -10.97 -8.09 5.66
N LEU A 122 -11.05 -6.89 5.06
CA LEU A 122 -10.27 -6.58 3.86
C LEU A 122 -8.76 -6.72 4.09
N GLY A 123 -8.27 -6.32 5.26
CA GLY A 123 -6.88 -6.51 5.64
C GLY A 123 -6.47 -7.98 5.63
N ASN A 124 -7.28 -8.86 6.23
CA ASN A 124 -7.02 -10.30 6.24
C ASN A 124 -7.03 -10.86 4.82
N LEU A 125 -8.05 -10.49 4.03
CA LEU A 125 -8.22 -10.90 2.64
C LEU A 125 -6.99 -10.55 1.79
N TYR A 126 -6.53 -9.30 1.86
CA TYR A 126 -5.34 -8.87 1.12
C TYR A 126 -4.06 -9.54 1.61
N SER A 127 -3.96 -9.83 2.92
CA SER A 127 -2.82 -10.55 3.49
C SER A 127 -2.73 -11.99 2.94
N GLU A 128 -3.88 -12.68 2.84
CA GLU A 128 -3.97 -14.02 2.25
C GLU A 128 -3.63 -14.03 0.74
N GLN A 129 -4.02 -12.97 0.02
CA GLN A 129 -3.64 -12.79 -1.39
C GLN A 129 -2.17 -12.37 -1.60
N GLY A 130 -1.40 -12.14 -0.53
CA GLY A 130 -0.05 -11.59 -0.61
C GLY A 130 0.02 -10.11 -1.04
N ARG A 131 -1.12 -9.41 -1.13
CA ARG A 131 -1.22 -7.98 -1.43
C ARG A 131 -0.95 -7.15 -0.18
N LEU A 132 0.24 -7.30 0.38
CA LEU A 132 0.59 -6.81 1.72
C LEU A 132 0.45 -5.29 1.89
N ASP A 133 0.76 -4.49 0.86
CA ASP A 133 0.54 -3.03 0.92
C ASP A 133 -0.94 -2.65 1.05
N SER A 134 -1.82 -3.43 0.41
CA SER A 134 -3.27 -3.23 0.52
C SER A 134 -3.77 -3.67 1.89
N ALA A 135 -3.21 -4.76 2.43
CA ALA A 135 -3.49 -5.23 3.77
C ALA A 135 -3.13 -4.18 4.82
N GLU A 136 -1.90 -3.62 4.76
CA GLU A 136 -1.45 -2.57 5.67
C GLU A 136 -2.39 -1.35 5.67
N ARG A 137 -2.79 -0.87 4.48
CA ARG A 137 -3.74 0.25 4.37
C ARG A 137 -5.08 -0.09 5.03
N ALA A 138 -5.65 -1.26 4.74
CA ALA A 138 -6.93 -1.67 5.28
C ALA A 138 -6.89 -1.80 6.82
N TYR A 139 -5.84 -2.40 7.38
CA TYR A 139 -5.69 -2.46 8.85
C TYR A 139 -5.54 -1.09 9.49
N ARG A 140 -4.80 -0.17 8.87
CA ARG A 140 -4.70 1.22 9.35
C ARG A 140 -6.06 1.92 9.32
N GLU A 141 -6.87 1.72 8.28
CA GLU A 141 -8.23 2.25 8.26
C GLU A 141 -9.11 1.66 9.36
N SER A 142 -9.02 0.36 9.62
CA SER A 142 -9.71 -0.29 10.74
C SER A 142 -9.33 0.36 12.08
N LEU A 143 -8.03 0.50 12.35
CA LEU A 143 -7.51 1.10 13.60
C LEU A 143 -7.88 2.57 13.78
N ARG A 144 -8.01 3.34 12.68
CA ARG A 144 -8.51 4.73 12.76
C ARG A 144 -9.96 4.82 13.25
N ARG A 145 -10.74 3.75 13.06
CA ARG A 145 -12.16 3.70 13.44
C ARG A 145 -12.35 3.09 14.82
N ARG A 146 -11.59 2.05 15.14
CA ARG A 146 -11.60 1.39 16.44
C ARG A 146 -10.23 0.84 16.75
N ASP A 147 -9.68 1.21 17.90
CA ASP A 147 -8.49 0.54 18.43
C ASP A 147 -8.82 -0.92 18.74
N ASP A 148 -8.02 -1.83 18.19
CA ASP A 148 -8.27 -3.28 18.25
C ASP A 148 -6.94 -4.03 18.17
N ALA A 149 -6.60 -4.71 19.27
CA ALA A 149 -5.32 -5.40 19.42
C ALA A 149 -5.07 -6.47 18.35
N ARG A 150 -6.13 -7.16 17.87
CA ARG A 150 -6.00 -8.17 16.80
C ARG A 150 -5.67 -7.52 15.46
N THR A 151 -6.33 -6.40 15.16
CA THR A 151 -6.03 -5.59 13.97
C THR A 151 -4.59 -5.08 14.01
N LEU A 152 -4.13 -4.58 15.16
CA LEU A 152 -2.74 -4.14 15.35
C LEU A 152 -1.73 -5.28 15.19
N HIS A 153 -2.04 -6.46 15.75
CA HIS A 153 -1.23 -7.66 15.57
C HIS A 153 -1.09 -8.04 14.09
N ASN A 154 -2.21 -8.09 13.34
CA ASN A 154 -2.20 -8.44 11.92
C ASN A 154 -1.49 -7.40 11.05
N LEU A 155 -1.59 -6.11 11.40
CA LEU A 155 -0.79 -5.05 10.80
C LEU A 155 0.71 -5.31 11.01
N GLY A 156 1.12 -5.63 12.23
CA GLY A 156 2.52 -5.96 12.54
C GLY A 156 3.04 -7.14 11.73
N LEU A 157 2.26 -8.24 11.63
CA LEU A 157 2.63 -9.39 10.79
C LEU A 157 2.76 -9.01 9.31
N SER A 158 1.86 -8.16 8.81
CA SER A 158 1.90 -7.70 7.41
C SER A 158 3.14 -6.86 7.13
N GLN A 159 3.53 -6.00 8.08
CA GLN A 159 4.75 -5.18 7.99
C GLN A 159 6.02 -6.02 8.05
N VAL A 160 6.06 -7.06 8.89
CA VAL A 160 7.17 -8.02 8.92
C VAL A 160 7.32 -8.71 7.56
N LYS A 161 6.21 -9.18 6.96
CA LYS A 161 6.24 -9.80 5.63
C LYS A 161 6.72 -8.83 4.53
N LEU A 162 6.31 -7.56 4.58
CA LEU A 162 6.82 -6.51 3.69
C LEU A 162 8.33 -6.31 3.86
N GLY A 163 8.79 -6.21 5.11
CA GLY A 163 10.21 -6.10 5.45
C GLY A 163 11.04 -7.27 4.94
N VAL A 164 10.52 -8.51 5.04
CA VAL A 164 11.15 -9.71 4.45
C VAL A 164 11.31 -9.57 2.94
N GLY A 165 10.28 -9.10 2.24
CA GLY A 165 10.34 -8.87 0.80
C GLY A 165 11.42 -7.84 0.44
N ALA A 166 11.46 -6.72 1.16
CA ALA A 166 12.45 -5.67 0.95
C ALA A 166 13.89 -6.15 1.23
N LEU A 167 14.10 -6.90 2.31
CA LEU A 167 15.41 -7.46 2.65
C LEU A 167 15.88 -8.50 1.62
N ARG A 168 14.99 -9.35 1.12
CA ARG A 168 15.31 -10.29 0.03
C ARG A 168 15.75 -9.57 -1.24
N GLU A 169 15.06 -8.49 -1.58
CA GLU A 169 15.42 -7.69 -2.77
C GLU A 169 16.76 -6.97 -2.58
N ALA A 170 16.98 -6.36 -1.41
CA ALA A 170 18.28 -5.78 -1.07
C ALA A 170 19.40 -6.82 -1.15
N GLN A 171 19.18 -8.02 -0.61
CA GLN A 171 20.14 -9.12 -0.63
C GLN A 171 20.56 -9.55 -2.03
N LYS A 172 19.63 -9.61 -2.99
CA LYS A 172 19.93 -9.95 -4.39
C LYS A 172 20.85 -8.91 -5.05
N ARG A 173 20.72 -7.64 -4.66
CA ARG A 173 21.48 -6.51 -5.23
C ARG A 173 22.86 -6.35 -4.59
N MET A 174 23.07 -6.87 -3.38
CA MET A 174 24.35 -6.81 -2.70
C MET A 174 25.39 -7.77 -3.32
N PRO A 175 26.68 -7.39 -3.41
CA PRO A 175 27.75 -8.28 -3.84
C PRO A 175 27.83 -9.57 -3.00
N PRO A 176 28.26 -10.72 -3.56
CA PRO A 176 28.36 -11.98 -2.82
C PRO A 176 29.27 -11.91 -1.57
N ASP A 177 30.32 -11.11 -1.63
CA ASP A 177 31.30 -10.97 -0.55
C ASP A 177 30.98 -9.86 0.45
N ASP A 178 29.84 -9.17 0.28
CA ASP A 178 29.40 -8.11 1.19
C ASP A 178 28.99 -8.72 2.56
N PRO A 179 29.61 -8.28 3.68
CA PRO A 179 29.22 -8.73 5.01
C PRO A 179 27.72 -8.51 5.32
N ALA A 180 27.14 -7.40 4.87
CA ALA A 180 25.72 -7.08 5.10
C ALA A 180 24.78 -8.08 4.40
N ARG A 181 25.24 -8.68 3.28
CA ARG A 181 24.51 -9.75 2.60
C ARG A 181 24.42 -11.01 3.44
N ARG A 182 25.50 -11.38 4.14
CA ARG A 182 25.55 -12.54 5.04
C ARG A 182 24.70 -12.31 6.28
N GLU A 183 24.77 -11.12 6.86
CA GLU A 183 23.93 -10.73 8.00
C GLU A 183 22.43 -10.77 7.64
N THR A 184 22.07 -10.21 6.49
CA THR A 184 20.70 -10.26 5.97
C THR A 184 20.24 -11.69 5.73
N GLN A 185 21.11 -12.56 5.21
CA GLN A 185 20.80 -13.98 5.00
C GLN A 185 20.43 -14.67 6.30
N GLU A 186 21.24 -14.46 7.34
CA GLU A 186 21.05 -15.11 8.63
C GLU A 186 19.81 -14.58 9.35
N PHE A 187 19.57 -13.28 9.29
CA PHE A 187 18.35 -12.67 9.81
C PHE A 187 17.10 -13.26 9.14
N LEU A 188 17.10 -13.34 7.80
CA LEU A 188 15.99 -13.93 7.04
C LEU A 188 15.79 -15.41 7.38
N ARG A 189 16.86 -16.18 7.58
CA ARG A 189 16.80 -17.59 7.99
C ARG A 189 16.04 -17.74 9.31
N ILE A 190 16.47 -17.02 10.35
CA ILE A 190 15.86 -17.08 11.69
C ILE A 190 14.38 -16.66 11.65
N LEU A 191 14.09 -15.58 10.95
CA LEU A 191 12.74 -15.02 10.89
C LEU A 191 11.77 -15.88 10.05
N LEU A 192 12.25 -16.56 9.01
CA LEU A 192 11.42 -17.49 8.24
C LEU A 192 11.20 -18.81 8.96
N GLU A 193 12.14 -19.27 9.79
CA GLU A 193 11.96 -20.43 10.67
C GLU A 193 10.88 -20.20 11.73
N SER A 194 10.69 -18.95 12.17
CA SER A 194 9.67 -18.58 13.16
C SER A 194 8.29 -18.32 12.53
N ILE A 195 8.24 -17.80 11.31
CA ILE A 195 6.98 -17.51 10.59
C ILE A 195 6.47 -18.73 9.80
N GLY A 196 7.34 -19.67 9.44
CA GLY A 196 7.05 -20.83 8.59
C GLY A 196 6.53 -22.07 9.30
N LYS A 197 5.84 -21.94 10.45
CA LYS A 197 5.22 -23.06 11.17
C LYS A 197 3.71 -22.87 11.32
#